data_AF-A0A9X2H9J0-F1
#
_entry.id   AF-A0A9X2H9J0-F1
#
_cell.length_a   1.000
_cell.length_b   1.000
_cell.length_c   1.000
_cell.angle_alpha   90.00
_cell.angle_beta   90.00
_cell.angle_gamma   90.00
#
_symmetry.space_group_name_H-M   'P 1'
#
loop_
_entity.id
_entity.type
_entity.pdbx_description
1 polymer ?
#
loop_
_entity_poly.entity_id
_entity_poly.type
_entity_poly.pdbx_seq_one_letter_code
_entity_poly.pdbx_strand_id
1 'polypeptide(L)'
;MNPTPDHEALSRWAESDAMPEAIKTAETIREGTPENHAAERAMLEAVTGRPNLGAVHSGAGASPRRQVRLPKAMSDRLDAFAEAEHKKPSEVIREALEKHLPAA
;
A
#
# COMPACT_ATOMS: atom_id res chain seq x y z
N MET A 1 -28.99 13.05 25.25
CA MET A 1 -29.06 11.69 24.68
C MET A 1 -29.08 11.86 23.17
N ASN A 2 -27.98 11.58 22.47
CA ASN A 2 -28.00 11.63 21.00
C ASN A 2 -28.85 10.44 20.51
N PRO A 3 -29.73 10.62 19.51
CA PRO A 3 -30.52 9.52 18.98
C PRO A 3 -29.59 8.46 18.40
N THR A 4 -29.87 7.19 18.70
CA THR A 4 -29.17 6.07 18.08
C THR A 4 -29.46 6.09 16.59
N PRO A 5 -28.43 6.05 15.72
CA PRO A 5 -28.64 6.10 14.28
C PRO A 5 -29.43 4.88 13.79
N ASP A 6 -30.33 5.11 12.84
CA ASP A 6 -31.09 4.04 12.20
C ASP A 6 -30.18 3.26 11.24
N HIS A 7 -29.74 2.09 11.70
CA HIS A 7 -28.81 1.24 10.98
C HIS A 7 -29.41 0.65 9.69
N GLU A 8 -30.71 0.41 9.63
CA GLU A 8 -31.41 -0.09 8.44
C GLU A 8 -31.46 0.99 7.35
N ALA A 9 -31.74 2.23 7.75
CA ALA A 9 -31.68 3.37 6.83
C ALA A 9 -30.25 3.60 6.29
N LEU A 10 -29.23 3.43 7.14
CA LEU A 10 -27.83 3.55 6.73
C LEU A 10 -27.40 2.42 5.77
N SER A 11 -27.82 1.16 6.01
CA SER A 11 -27.51 0.05 5.09
C SER A 11 -28.12 0.28 3.71
N ARG A 12 -29.40 0.66 3.66
CA ARG A 12 -30.11 0.93 2.41
C ARG A 12 -29.47 2.07 1.62
N TRP A 13 -28.96 3.10 2.29
CA TRP A 13 -28.23 4.18 1.65
C TRP A 13 -26.86 3.73 1.12
N ALA A 14 -26.12 2.92 1.89
CA ALA A 14 -24.82 2.40 1.48
C ALA A 14 -24.87 1.44 0.28
N GLU A 15 -25.96 0.68 0.17
CA GLU A 15 -26.23 -0.24 -0.96
C GLU A 15 -26.76 0.48 -2.20
N SER A 16 -27.07 1.77 -2.10
CA SER A 16 -27.59 2.56 -3.22
C SER A 16 -26.47 3.31 -3.95
N ASP A 17 -26.68 3.58 -5.24
CA ASP A 17 -25.81 4.45 -6.04
C ASP A 17 -25.93 5.94 -5.66
N ALA A 18 -26.72 6.28 -4.65
CA ALA A 18 -26.92 7.65 -4.20
C ALA A 18 -25.61 8.33 -3.78
N MET A 19 -24.67 7.58 -3.18
CA MET A 19 -23.38 8.12 -2.78
C MET A 19 -22.46 8.41 -3.98
N PRO A 20 -22.21 7.46 -4.92
CA PRO A 20 -21.48 7.74 -6.15
C PRO A 20 -22.05 8.90 -6.96
N GLU A 21 -23.38 8.98 -7.10
CA GLU A 21 -24.04 10.07 -7.84
C GLU A 21 -23.91 11.41 -7.13
N ALA A 22 -24.07 11.44 -5.80
CA ALA A 22 -23.89 12.67 -5.02
C ALA A 22 -22.46 13.22 -5.15
N ILE A 23 -21.44 12.36 -5.18
CA ILE A 23 -20.04 12.77 -5.34
C ILE A 23 -19.79 13.40 -6.73
N LYS A 24 -20.43 12.88 -7.80
CA LYS A 24 -20.26 13.43 -9.16
C LYS A 24 -20.75 14.88 -9.27
N THR A 25 -21.76 15.24 -8.49
CA THR A 25 -22.35 16.59 -8.47
C THR A 25 -21.89 17.44 -7.30
N ALA A 26 -21.10 16.89 -6.38
CA ALA A 26 -20.67 17.60 -5.19
C ALA A 26 -19.75 18.76 -5.57
N GLU A 27 -20.11 19.96 -5.13
CA GLU A 27 -19.22 21.10 -5.20
C GLU A 27 -18.06 20.87 -4.24
N THR A 28 -16.84 20.85 -4.76
CA THR A 28 -15.65 20.71 -3.93
C THR A 28 -15.37 22.03 -3.23
N ILE A 29 -15.81 22.16 -1.99
CA ILE A 29 -15.44 23.29 -1.14
C ILE A 29 -13.97 23.09 -0.74
N ARG A 30 -13.07 23.82 -1.38
CA ARG A 30 -11.68 23.95 -0.91
C ARG A 30 -11.65 25.07 0.11
N GLU A 31 -11.79 24.73 1.38
CA GLU A 31 -11.56 25.68 2.46
C GLU A 31 -10.05 25.85 2.68
N GLY A 32 -9.58 27.08 2.66
CA GLY A 32 -8.18 27.43 2.91
C GLY A 32 -7.73 28.63 2.08
N THR A 33 -6.96 29.52 2.70
CA THR A 33 -6.23 30.54 1.96
C THR A 33 -4.93 29.93 1.42
N PRO A 34 -4.30 30.52 0.38
CA PRO A 34 -3.00 30.06 -0.12
C PRO A 34 -1.94 29.96 0.98
N GLU A 35 -2.00 30.87 1.95
CA GLU A 35 -1.09 30.92 3.10
C GLU A 35 -1.32 29.74 4.05
N ASN A 36 -2.58 29.37 4.31
CA ASN A 36 -2.91 28.21 5.12
C ASN A 36 -2.43 26.90 4.47
N HIS A 37 -2.56 26.77 3.15
CA HIS A 37 -2.03 25.61 2.43
C HIS A 37 -0.50 25.55 2.44
N ALA A 38 0.17 26.70 2.38
CA ALA A 38 1.63 26.77 2.50
C ALA A 38 2.09 26.39 3.92
N ALA A 39 1.41 26.88 4.95
CA ALA A 39 1.69 26.54 6.34
C ALA A 39 1.42 25.06 6.64
N GLU A 40 0.34 24.48 6.10
CA GLU A 40 0.03 23.05 6.18
C GLU A 40 1.14 22.22 5.51
N ARG A 41 1.58 22.60 4.31
CA ARG A 41 2.72 21.94 3.64
C ARG A 41 4.00 22.02 4.47
N ALA A 42 4.31 23.20 5.01
CA ALA A 42 5.49 23.40 5.85
C ALA A 42 5.42 22.57 7.13
N MET A 43 4.25 22.46 7.77
CA MET A 43 4.03 21.55 8.90
C MET A 43 4.22 20.09 8.50
N LEU A 44 3.65 19.65 7.38
CA LEU A 44 3.78 18.27 6.88
C LEU A 44 5.22 17.92 6.48
N GLU A 45 6.02 18.91 6.10
CA GLU A 45 7.44 18.77 5.76
C GLU A 45 8.33 18.81 7.01
N ALA A 46 7.95 19.59 8.02
CA ALA A 46 8.64 19.67 9.32
C ALA A 46 8.35 18.47 10.23
N VAL A 47 7.15 17.87 10.12
CA VAL A 47 6.85 16.57 10.72
C VAL A 47 7.54 15.52 9.87
N THR A 48 8.66 15.00 10.37
CA THR A 48 9.56 14.00 9.75
C THR A 48 8.87 12.65 9.47
N GLY A 49 7.88 12.64 8.59
CA GLY A 49 7.10 11.44 8.29
C GLY A 49 5.69 11.72 7.80
N ARG A 50 5.51 12.56 6.77
CA ARG A 50 4.36 12.33 5.89
C ARG A 50 4.58 10.96 5.25
N PRO A 51 3.77 9.93 5.54
CA PRO A 51 3.88 8.66 4.83
C PRO A 51 3.68 8.95 3.36
N ASN A 52 4.77 8.84 2.61
CA ASN A 52 4.74 9.03 1.18
C ASN A 52 4.08 7.78 0.60
N LEU A 53 2.76 7.82 0.44
CA LEU A 53 2.00 6.77 -0.25
C LEU A 53 2.37 6.63 -1.75
N GLY A 54 3.36 7.39 -2.25
CA GLY A 54 3.80 7.34 -3.64
C GLY A 54 5.31 7.24 -3.90
N ALA A 55 6.22 7.55 -2.97
CA ALA A 55 7.64 7.71 -3.37
C ALA A 55 8.75 7.60 -2.28
N VAL A 56 8.53 6.99 -1.10
CA VAL A 56 9.65 6.60 -0.22
C VAL A 56 9.44 5.19 0.32
N HIS A 57 10.06 4.22 -0.36
CA HIS A 57 10.39 2.95 0.28
C HIS A 57 11.42 3.26 1.37
N SER A 58 11.07 3.02 2.63
CA SER A 58 12.02 3.02 3.74
C SER A 58 12.95 1.82 3.62
N GLY A 59 13.98 1.96 2.80
CA GLY A 59 15.04 1.01 2.57
C GLY A 59 16.14 1.71 1.80
N ALA A 60 17.40 1.42 2.09
CA ALA A 60 18.54 1.97 1.36
C ALA A 60 18.43 1.60 -0.14
N GLY A 61 17.80 2.47 -0.94
CA GLY A 61 17.51 2.22 -2.35
C GLY A 61 16.66 0.96 -2.62
N ALA A 62 16.39 0.70 -3.90
CA ALA A 62 15.88 -0.60 -4.31
C ALA A 62 16.93 -1.66 -3.99
N SER A 63 16.53 -2.77 -3.36
CA SER A 63 17.45 -3.89 -3.10
C SER A 63 18.16 -4.30 -4.41
N PRO A 64 19.49 -4.52 -4.39
CA PRO A 64 20.22 -4.91 -5.59
C PRO A 64 19.60 -6.14 -6.25
N ARG A 65 19.30 -6.04 -7.54
CA ARG A 65 18.71 -7.13 -8.32
C ARG A 65 19.81 -8.04 -8.87
N ARG A 66 19.54 -9.34 -8.91
CA ARG A 66 20.38 -10.36 -9.54
C ARG A 66 19.48 -11.22 -10.44
N GLN A 67 19.82 -11.34 -11.72
CA GLN A 67 19.10 -12.19 -12.67
C GLN A 67 19.83 -13.53 -12.80
N VAL A 68 19.11 -14.64 -12.67
CA VAL A 68 19.66 -16.00 -12.74
C VAL A 68 18.92 -16.79 -13.80
N ARG A 69 19.63 -17.57 -14.61
CA ARG A 69 19.03 -18.50 -15.57
C ARG A 69 18.77 -19.83 -14.86
N LEU A 70 17.51 -20.26 -14.84
CA LEU A 70 17.09 -21.54 -14.27
C LEU A 70 16.51 -22.43 -15.38
N PRO A 71 16.74 -23.76 -15.34
CA PRO A 71 15.95 -24.69 -16.14
C PRO A 71 14.46 -24.52 -15.86
N LYS A 72 13.60 -24.62 -16.89
CA LYS A 72 12.16 -24.40 -16.75
C LYS A 72 11.54 -25.23 -15.63
N ALA A 73 11.87 -26.52 -15.56
CA ALA A 73 11.34 -27.43 -14.53
C ALA A 73 11.71 -26.98 -13.10
N MET A 74 12.84 -26.30 -12.92
CA MET A 74 13.25 -25.78 -11.61
C MET A 74 12.50 -24.49 -11.27
N SER A 75 12.25 -23.62 -12.25
CA SER A 75 11.42 -22.42 -12.06
C SER A 75 10.00 -22.81 -11.67
N ASP A 76 9.38 -23.74 -12.40
CA ASP A 76 8.01 -24.19 -12.14
C ASP A 76 7.90 -24.83 -10.73
N ARG A 77 8.93 -25.57 -10.28
CA ARG A 77 9.00 -26.11 -8.91
C ARG A 77 9.14 -25.03 -7.84
N LEU A 78 9.89 -23.95 -8.12
CA LEU A 78 10.02 -22.83 -7.20
C LEU A 78 8.68 -22.11 -7.02
N ASP A 79 7.97 -21.88 -8.12
CA ASP A 79 6.67 -21.22 -8.11
C ASP A 79 5.64 -22.06 -7.33
N ALA A 80 5.57 -23.36 -7.58
CA ALA A 80 4.69 -24.27 -6.84
C ALA A 80 5.01 -24.34 -5.34
N PHE A 81 6.29 -24.35 -4.98
CA PHE A 81 6.71 -24.33 -3.57
C PHE A 81 6.33 -23.00 -2.89
N ALA A 82 6.56 -21.87 -3.57
CA ALA A 82 6.23 -20.56 -3.06
C ALA A 82 4.71 -20.40 -2.83
N GLU A 83 3.89 -20.91 -3.76
CA GLU A 83 2.43 -20.91 -3.63
C GLU A 83 1.95 -21.74 -2.43
N ALA A 84 2.48 -22.97 -2.28
CA ALA A 84 2.11 -23.86 -1.18
C ALA A 84 2.45 -23.28 0.21
N GLU A 85 3.56 -22.55 0.32
CA GLU A 85 4.02 -21.93 1.56
C GLU A 85 3.50 -20.50 1.77
N HIS A 86 2.66 -19.99 0.85
CA HIS A 86 2.19 -18.59 0.82
C HIS A 86 3.33 -17.56 0.87
N LYS A 87 4.47 -17.86 0.24
CA LYS A 87 5.64 -16.99 0.16
C LYS A 87 5.84 -16.47 -1.25
N LYS A 88 6.64 -15.40 -1.39
CA LYS A 88 7.10 -14.96 -2.71
C LYS A 88 8.32 -15.80 -3.15
N PRO A 89 8.49 -16.12 -4.44
CA PRO A 89 9.69 -16.79 -4.94
C PRO A 89 11.00 -16.10 -4.55
N SER A 90 11.00 -14.75 -4.49
CA SER A 90 12.16 -13.97 -4.04
C SER A 90 12.51 -14.19 -2.57
N GLU A 91 11.53 -14.46 -1.71
CA GLU A 91 11.75 -14.74 -0.28
C GLU A 91 12.34 -16.14 -0.11
N VAL A 92 11.79 -17.13 -0.83
CA VAL A 92 12.34 -18.49 -0.86
C VAL A 92 13.80 -18.50 -1.35
N ILE A 93 14.11 -17.75 -2.42
CA ILE A 93 15.48 -17.61 -2.91
C ILE A 93 16.38 -16.95 -1.86
N ARG A 94 15.91 -15.89 -1.19
CA ARG A 94 16.68 -15.21 -0.15
C ARG A 94 16.99 -16.15 1.01
N GLU A 95 16.00 -16.86 1.53
CA GLU A 95 16.17 -17.85 2.60
C GLU A 95 17.14 -18.97 2.19
N ALA A 96 17.06 -19.43 0.94
CA ALA A 96 18.00 -20.43 0.42
C ALA A 96 19.44 -19.91 0.35
N LEU A 97 19.62 -18.64 -0.04
CA LEU A 97 20.93 -17.99 -0.08
C LEU A 97 21.49 -17.75 1.32
N GLU A 98 20.66 -17.32 2.28
CA GLU A 98 21.07 -17.16 3.69
C GLU A 98 21.53 -18.47 4.33
N LYS A 99 20.92 -19.60 3.93
CA LYS A 99 21.37 -20.94 4.37
C LYS A 99 22.67 -21.40 3.70
N HIS A 100 22.95 -20.92 2.49
CA HIS A 100 24.10 -21.38 1.70
C HIS A 100 25.36 -20.52 1.91
N LEU A 101 25.18 -19.21 2.10
CA LEU A 101 26.27 -18.27 2.34
C LEU A 101 26.64 -18.28 3.84
N PRO A 102 27.94 -18.30 4.19
CA PRO A 102 28.35 -18.13 5.57
C PRO A 102 27.94 -16.75 6.08
N ALA A 103 27.69 -16.64 7.40
CA ALA A 103 27.51 -15.34 8.04
C ALA A 103 28.78 -14.49 7.82
N ALA A 104 28.57 -13.21 7.49
CA ALA A 104 29.64 -12.25 7.23
C ALA A 104 30.45 -11.91 8.49
#